data_AF-A0A8H7FC90-F1
#
_entry.id   AF-A0A8H7FC90-F1
#
_cell.length_a   1.000
_cell.length_b   1.000
_cell.length_c   1.000
_cell.angle_alpha   90.00
_cell.angle_beta   90.00
_cell.angle_gamma   90.00
#
_symmetry.space_group_name_H-M   'P 1'
#
loop_
_entity.id
_entity.type
_entity.pdbx_description
1 polymer ?
#
loop_
_entity_poly.entity_id
_entity_poly.type
_entity_poly.pdbx_seq_one_letter_code
_entity_poly.pdbx_strand_id
1 'polypeptide(L)'
;MTMTDRFDDDDANDYDAYNSTMQDMFFHQMQMLEEEDELAVAAAGIVIYLDEEVRRMRNARRARNRQYLLRADLLPNPRLDTPWQALYNHQNKRGFVTTMGLDPDTFKFPDRPRQWI
;
A
#
# COMPACT_ATOMS: atom_id res chain seq x y z
N MET A 1 -41.36 65.18 43.63
CA MET A 1 -41.13 64.92 42.19
C MET A 1 -39.68 64.45 42.07
N THR A 2 -39.46 63.14 42.19
CA THR A 2 -38.12 62.54 42.21
C THR A 2 -37.83 61.97 40.83
N MET A 3 -36.85 62.56 40.16
CA MET A 3 -36.41 62.20 38.82
C MET A 3 -35.47 61.00 38.95
N THR A 4 -35.98 59.80 38.70
CA THR A 4 -35.16 58.60 38.54
C THR A 4 -34.65 58.58 37.12
N ASP A 5 -33.37 58.88 36.96
CA ASP A 5 -32.62 58.73 35.72
C ASP A 5 -32.59 57.24 35.37
N ARG A 6 -33.23 56.88 34.25
CA ARG A 6 -33.35 55.51 33.78
C ARG A 6 -32.11 55.23 32.95
N PHE A 7 -31.12 54.55 33.53
CA PHE A 7 -30.06 53.93 32.73
C PHE A 7 -30.77 52.93 31.80
N ASP A 8 -30.77 53.23 30.50
CA ASP A 8 -31.36 52.36 29.49
C ASP A 8 -30.47 51.12 29.33
N ASP A 9 -31.00 49.95 29.72
CA ASP A 9 -30.37 48.62 29.58
C ASP A 9 -30.24 48.17 28.09
N ASP A 10 -30.31 49.09 27.11
CA ASP A 10 -30.28 48.79 25.67
C ASP A 10 -28.87 48.39 25.19
N ASP A 11 -27.80 48.85 25.83
CA ASP A 11 -26.41 48.50 25.48
C ASP A 11 -26.07 47.02 25.80
N ALA A 12 -26.76 46.41 26.76
CA ALA A 12 -26.55 44.99 27.10
C ALA A 12 -26.98 44.06 25.96
N ASN A 13 -28.07 44.41 25.26
CA ASN A 13 -28.61 43.63 24.16
C ASN A 13 -27.73 43.70 22.90
N ASP A 14 -27.14 44.87 22.61
CA ASP A 14 -26.23 45.03 21.45
C ASP A 14 -24.90 44.31 21.68
N TYR A 15 -24.37 44.36 22.92
CA TYR A 15 -23.17 43.61 23.29
C TYR A 15 -23.40 42.09 23.20
N ASP A 16 -24.55 41.60 23.65
CA ASP A 16 -24.92 40.18 23.57
C ASP A 16 -25.15 39.73 22.12
N ALA A 17 -25.78 40.56 21.29
CA ALA A 17 -25.96 40.28 19.85
C ALA A 17 -24.62 40.26 19.10
N TYR A 18 -23.72 41.19 19.40
CA TYR A 18 -22.35 41.20 18.88
C TYR A 18 -21.57 39.96 19.32
N ASN A 19 -21.63 39.61 20.60
CA ASN A 19 -20.97 38.41 21.10
C ASN A 19 -21.54 37.13 20.48
N SER A 20 -22.86 37.02 20.33
CA SER A 20 -23.51 35.88 19.69
C SER A 20 -23.09 35.74 18.22
N THR A 21 -23.09 36.82 17.45
CA THR A 21 -22.66 36.80 16.05
C THR A 21 -21.18 36.46 15.90
N MET A 22 -20.33 36.98 16.78
CA MET A 22 -18.91 36.63 16.82
C MET A 22 -18.68 35.16 17.17
N GLN A 23 -19.47 34.61 18.10
CA GLN A 23 -19.44 33.18 18.45
C GLN A 23 -19.88 32.32 17.26
N ASP A 24 -20.98 32.66 16.60
CA ASP A 24 -21.48 31.94 15.42
C ASP A 24 -20.46 31.94 14.28
N MET A 25 -19.83 33.10 14.01
CA MET A 25 -18.76 33.19 13.02
C MET A 25 -17.56 32.31 13.38
N PHE A 26 -17.16 32.29 14.66
CA PHE A 26 -16.07 31.45 15.14
C PHE A 26 -16.39 29.96 15.01
N PHE A 27 -17.58 29.53 15.42
CA PHE A 27 -18.03 28.15 15.27
C PHE A 27 -18.09 27.72 13.80
N HIS A 28 -18.59 28.59 12.93
CA HIS A 28 -18.62 28.32 11.49
C HIS A 28 -17.22 28.19 10.91
N GLN A 29 -16.28 29.06 11.30
CA GLN A 29 -14.89 28.96 10.87
C GLN A 29 -14.22 27.66 11.36
N MET A 30 -14.47 27.27 12.60
CA MET A 30 -13.96 26.01 13.16
C MET A 30 -14.53 24.79 12.42
N GLN A 31 -15.83 24.79 12.12
CA GLN A 31 -16.45 23.71 11.36
C GLN A 31 -15.87 23.59 9.94
N MET A 32 -15.68 24.72 9.26
CA MET A 32 -15.08 24.74 7.93
C MET A 32 -13.65 24.16 7.91
N LEU A 33 -12.86 24.45 8.96
CA LEU A 33 -11.51 23.90 9.10
C LEU A 33 -11.53 22.38 9.34
N GLU A 34 -12.46 21.87 10.16
CA GLU A 34 -12.61 20.43 10.38
C GLU A 34 -13.02 19.69 9.09
N GLU A 35 -13.97 20.25 8.33
CA GLU A 35 -14.39 19.69 7.04
C GLU A 35 -13.25 19.66 6.01
N GLU A 36 -12.39 20.70 5.99
CA GLU A 36 -11.21 20.75 5.12
C GLU A 36 -10.19 19.66 5.50
N ASP A 37 -9.93 19.46 6.80
CA ASP A 37 -9.03 18.42 7.29
C ASP A 37 -9.58 17.02 6.97
N GLU A 38 -10.88 16.77 7.16
CA GLU A 38 -11.51 15.50 6.78
C GLU A 38 -11.38 15.23 5.28
N LEU A 39 -11.59 16.26 4.45
CA LEU A 39 -11.44 16.17 3.00
C LEU A 39 -9.99 15.87 2.62
N ALA A 40 -9.02 16.51 3.27
CA ALA A 40 -7.59 16.29 3.05
C ALA A 40 -7.19 14.84 3.42
N VAL A 41 -7.69 14.32 4.54
CA VAL A 41 -7.46 12.94 4.97
C VAL A 41 -8.07 11.95 3.96
N ALA A 42 -9.32 12.19 3.51
CA ALA A 42 -9.97 11.36 2.51
C ALA A 42 -9.20 11.37 1.17
N ALA A 43 -8.76 12.54 0.73
CA ALA A 43 -7.96 12.70 -0.48
C ALA A 43 -6.62 11.97 -0.37
N ALA A 44 -5.93 12.07 0.77
CA ALA A 44 -4.69 11.34 1.02
C ALA A 44 -4.90 9.82 0.95
N GLY A 45 -5.99 9.32 1.53
CA GLY A 45 -6.38 7.91 1.44
C GLY A 45 -6.56 7.43 -0.01
N ILE A 46 -7.25 8.23 -0.84
CA ILE A 46 -7.44 7.95 -2.27
C ILE A 46 -6.09 7.92 -3.00
N VAL A 47 -5.21 8.89 -2.78
CA VAL A 47 -3.90 8.96 -3.43
C VAL A 47 -3.05 7.73 -3.11
N ILE A 48 -2.99 7.32 -1.84
CA ILE A 48 -2.24 6.14 -1.41
C ILE A 48 -2.79 4.88 -2.06
N TYR A 49 -4.13 4.71 -2.03
CA TYR A 49 -4.78 3.57 -2.64
C TYR A 49 -4.51 3.48 -4.16
N LEU A 50 -4.62 4.61 -4.86
CA LEU A 50 -4.36 4.67 -6.30
C LEU A 50 -2.90 4.40 -6.66
N ASP A 51 -1.93 4.88 -5.88
CA ASP A 51 -0.50 4.56 -6.11
C ASP A 51 -0.26 3.05 -6.01
N GLU A 52 -0.85 2.40 -4.99
CA GLU A 52 -0.74 0.96 -4.84
C GLU A 52 -1.34 0.21 -6.05
N GLU A 53 -2.52 0.64 -6.51
CA GLU A 53 -3.20 0.00 -7.63
C GLU A 53 -2.43 0.19 -8.95
N VAL A 54 -1.85 1.37 -9.18
CA VAL A 54 -0.97 1.64 -10.32
C VAL A 54 0.27 0.76 -10.27
N ARG A 55 0.89 0.56 -9.10
CA ARG A 55 2.03 -0.34 -8.93
C ARG A 55 1.66 -1.78 -9.26
N ARG A 56 0.50 -2.25 -8.80
CA ARG A 56 -0.01 -3.60 -9.10
C ARG A 56 -0.22 -3.80 -10.60
N MET A 57 -0.88 -2.85 -11.28
CA MET A 57 -1.08 -2.91 -12.73
C MET A 57 0.25 -2.94 -13.50
N ARG A 58 1.22 -2.08 -13.13
CA ARG A 58 2.56 -2.07 -13.76
C ARG A 58 3.29 -3.39 -13.55
N ASN A 59 3.22 -3.97 -12.36
CA ASN A 59 3.85 -5.25 -12.05
C ASN A 59 3.19 -6.41 -12.80
N ALA A 60 1.87 -6.44 -12.90
CA ALA A 60 1.13 -7.43 -13.67
C ALA A 60 1.43 -7.33 -15.16
N ARG A 61 1.48 -6.11 -15.72
CA ARG A 61 1.86 -5.89 -17.12
C ARG A 61 3.28 -6.38 -17.40
N ARG A 62 4.23 -6.08 -16.51
CA ARG A 62 5.59 -6.61 -16.62
C ARG A 62 5.60 -8.13 -16.49
N ALA A 63 4.84 -8.70 -15.56
CA ALA A 63 4.74 -10.16 -15.38
C ALA A 63 4.29 -10.88 -16.65
N ARG A 64 3.29 -10.34 -17.36
CA ARG A 64 2.82 -10.92 -18.63
C ARG A 64 3.88 -10.93 -19.73
N ASN A 65 4.78 -9.95 -19.74
CA ASN A 65 5.78 -9.78 -20.81
C ASN A 65 7.17 -10.36 -20.45
N ARG A 66 7.38 -10.78 -19.20
CA ARG A 66 8.67 -11.37 -18.79
C ARG A 66 8.77 -12.79 -19.30
N GLN A 67 9.94 -13.14 -19.85
CA GLN A 67 10.28 -14.49 -20.30
C GLN A 67 11.18 -15.24 -19.30
N TYR A 68 11.32 -14.70 -18.09
CA TYR A 68 12.14 -15.26 -17.03
C TYR A 68 11.36 -15.33 -15.71
N LEU A 69 11.67 -16.33 -14.90
CA LEU A 69 11.05 -16.58 -13.61
C LEU A 69 11.63 -15.65 -12.54
N LEU A 70 10.78 -15.16 -11.63
CA LEU A 70 11.18 -14.49 -10.41
C LEU A 70 11.35 -15.51 -9.27
N ARG A 71 11.97 -15.08 -8.17
CA ARG A 71 12.17 -15.94 -6.99
C ARG A 71 10.85 -16.51 -6.43
N ALA A 72 9.77 -15.75 -6.49
CA ALA A 72 8.44 -16.19 -6.06
C ALA A 72 7.81 -17.23 -7.01
N ASP A 73 8.27 -17.27 -8.26
CA ASP A 73 7.82 -18.25 -9.26
C ASP A 73 8.64 -19.57 -9.18
N LEU A 74 9.70 -19.59 -8.36
CA LEU A 74 10.51 -20.77 -8.10
C LEU A 74 9.93 -21.58 -6.96
N LEU A 75 10.18 -22.90 -6.97
CA LEU A 75 9.89 -23.77 -5.84
C LEU A 75 10.55 -23.23 -4.56
N PRO A 76 9.89 -23.34 -3.38
CA PRO A 76 10.43 -22.86 -2.11
C PRO A 76 11.85 -23.36 -1.83
N ASN A 77 12.12 -24.60 -2.23
CA ASN A 77 13.47 -25.11 -2.37
C ASN A 77 13.70 -25.57 -3.81
N PRO A 78 14.37 -24.76 -4.66
CA PRO A 78 14.62 -25.13 -6.05
C PRO A 78 15.65 -26.26 -6.21
N ARG A 79 16.19 -26.76 -5.10
CA ARG A 79 17.11 -27.90 -5.05
C ARG A 79 16.42 -29.20 -4.65
N LEU A 80 15.10 -29.23 -4.47
CA LEU A 80 14.34 -30.44 -4.13
C LEU A 80 13.13 -30.56 -5.05
N ASP A 81 12.72 -31.80 -5.35
CA ASP A 81 11.51 -32.18 -6.08
C ASP A 81 11.29 -31.45 -7.41
N THR A 82 12.39 -31.07 -8.06
CA THR A 82 12.31 -30.49 -9.39
C THR A 82 12.13 -31.57 -10.45
N PRO A 83 11.40 -31.30 -11.55
CA PRO A 83 11.29 -32.23 -12.67
C PRO A 83 12.66 -32.70 -13.21
N TRP A 84 13.68 -31.84 -13.13
CA TRP A 84 15.06 -32.15 -13.52
C TRP A 84 15.75 -33.14 -12.57
N GLN A 85 15.48 -33.09 -11.27
CA GLN A 85 15.97 -34.11 -10.33
C GLN A 85 15.33 -35.47 -10.58
N ALA A 86 14.04 -35.51 -10.92
CA ALA A 86 13.39 -36.76 -11.30
C ALA A 86 14.05 -37.36 -12.55
N LEU A 87 14.28 -36.56 -13.60
CA LEU A 87 14.96 -37.02 -14.82
C LEU A 87 16.41 -37.50 -14.57
N TYR A 88 17.15 -36.80 -13.71
CA TYR A 88 18.49 -37.20 -13.30
C TYR A 88 18.48 -38.52 -12.51
N ASN A 89 17.59 -38.65 -11.52
CA ASN A 89 17.46 -39.85 -10.68
C ASN A 89 17.00 -41.08 -11.48
N HIS A 90 16.13 -40.90 -12.47
CA HIS A 90 15.69 -41.96 -13.37
C HIS A 90 16.75 -42.36 -14.42
N GLN A 91 17.94 -41.73 -14.40
CA GLN A 91 19.05 -41.99 -15.34
C GLN A 91 18.66 -41.90 -16.82
N ASN A 92 17.62 -41.14 -17.15
CA ASN A 92 17.19 -40.96 -18.53
C ASN A 92 18.09 -39.91 -19.21
N LYS A 93 19.31 -40.35 -19.57
CA LYS A 93 20.34 -39.47 -20.16
C LYS A 93 19.83 -38.71 -21.38
N ARG A 94 19.09 -39.40 -22.27
CA ARG A 94 18.54 -38.79 -23.49
C ARG A 94 17.51 -37.71 -23.16
N GLY A 95 16.58 -37.99 -22.24
CA GLY A 95 15.60 -37.00 -21.79
C GLY A 95 16.24 -35.80 -21.10
N PHE A 96 17.27 -36.05 -20.29
CA PHE A 96 18.03 -35.01 -19.59
C PHE A 96 18.77 -34.09 -20.57
N VAL A 97 19.54 -34.64 -21.51
CA VAL A 97 20.25 -33.86 -22.53
C VAL A 97 19.27 -33.10 -23.43
N THR A 98 18.15 -33.72 -23.82
CA THR A 98 17.16 -33.07 -24.69
C THR A 98 16.44 -31.91 -23.99
N THR A 99 16.17 -32.04 -22.68
CA THR A 99 15.42 -31.02 -21.92
C THR A 99 16.33 -29.90 -21.41
N MET A 100 17.54 -30.23 -20.97
CA MET A 100 18.46 -29.31 -20.29
C MET A 100 19.64 -28.87 -21.15
N GLY A 101 19.95 -29.59 -22.24
CA GLY A 101 21.14 -29.32 -23.06
C GLY A 101 22.47 -29.64 -22.37
N LEU A 102 22.44 -30.37 -21.26
CA LEU A 102 23.61 -30.67 -20.42
C LEU A 102 23.83 -32.18 -20.33
N ASP A 103 25.10 -32.60 -20.34
CA ASP A 103 25.48 -33.98 -20.08
C ASP A 103 25.43 -34.27 -18.56
N PRO A 104 24.59 -35.21 -18.11
CA PRO A 104 24.46 -35.55 -16.69
C PRO A 104 25.75 -36.15 -16.10
N ASP A 105 26.63 -36.75 -16.92
CA ASP A 105 27.90 -37.30 -16.43
C ASP A 105 28.90 -36.18 -16.11
N THR A 106 28.76 -35.03 -16.77
CA THR A 106 29.58 -33.82 -16.57
C THR A 106 29.03 -32.95 -15.42
N PHE A 107 27.71 -32.80 -15.32
CA PHE A 107 27.05 -32.00 -14.29
C PHE A 107 26.41 -32.88 -13.20
N LYS A 108 27.22 -33.30 -12.23
CA LYS A 108 26.75 -34.03 -11.06
C LYS A 108 26.00 -33.11 -10.11
N PHE A 109 24.77 -33.47 -9.74
CA PHE A 109 24.04 -32.77 -8.69
C PHE A 109 24.80 -32.93 -7.36
N PRO A 110 25.08 -31.85 -6.61
CA PRO A 110 25.80 -31.97 -5.35
C PRO A 110 24.94 -32.70 -4.31
N ASP A 111 25.43 -33.82 -3.79
CA ASP A 111 24.74 -34.71 -2.84
C ASP A 111 24.41 -34.06 -1.49
N ARG A 112 24.85 -32.82 -1.23
CA ARG A 112 24.61 -32.14 0.04
C ARG A 112 24.12 -30.69 -0.15
N PRO A 113 23.06 -30.28 0.55
CA PRO A 113 22.73 -28.86 0.66
C PRO A 113 23.88 -28.15 1.40
N ARG A 114 24.55 -27.20 0.73
CA ARG A 114 25.49 -26.30 1.42
C ARG A 114 24.70 -25.51 2.47
N GLN A 115 25.07 -25.69 3.74
CA GLN A 115 24.59 -24.89 4.86
C GLN A 115 25.18 -23.49 4.70
N TRP A 116 24.32 -22.50 4.51
CA TRP A 116 24.73 -21.10 4.61
C TRP A 116 24.51 -20.68 6.07
N ILE A 117 25.55 -20.14 6.69
CA ILE A 117 25.52 -19.47 8.00
C ILE A 117 24.76 -18.15 7.84
#